data_AF-A0A6M4A740-F1
#
_entry.id   AF-A0A6M4A740-F1
#
_cell.length_a   1.000
_cell.length_b   1.000
_cell.length_c   1.000
_cell.angle_alpha   90.00
_cell.angle_beta   90.00
_cell.angle_gamma   90.00
#
_symmetry.space_group_name_H-M   'P 1'
#
loop_
_entity.id
_entity.type
_entity.pdbx_description
1 polymer ?
#
loop_
_entity_poly.entity_id
_entity_poly.type
_entity_poly.pdbx_seq_one_letter_code
_entity_poly.pdbx_strand_id
1 'polypeptide(L)'
;MLKSFNFCAALLLLASTVINAPALAAAKHIENFDAQSWQRFQKDLPRPAAVVFSTTDCSHCPATIAALGEQLKNRKPQVPLVVVVMDGEDQPDLLQEPHYSPASRLFVFKGQATALQYSINPNWRGITPYVALLTKNGETKFVLGKPSAQELDNWLGQGKKP
;
A
#
# COMPACT_ATOMS: atom_id res chain seq x y z
N MET A 1 5.61 66.28 -33.66
CA MET A 1 5.93 64.99 -34.30
C MET A 1 5.72 63.88 -33.29
N LEU A 2 4.91 62.91 -33.68
CA LEU A 2 4.42 61.74 -32.93
C LEU A 2 5.44 60.59 -33.07
N LYS A 3 5.66 59.78 -32.02
CA LYS A 3 5.97 58.32 -32.01
C LYS A 3 6.38 57.89 -30.58
N SER A 4 5.49 57.30 -29.78
CA SER A 4 5.17 55.85 -29.67
C SER A 4 6.29 55.05 -28.99
N PHE A 5 6.18 54.69 -27.70
CA PHE A 5 5.49 53.54 -27.06
C PHE A 5 6.26 52.20 -27.10
N ASN A 6 6.21 51.53 -25.93
CA ASN A 6 6.42 50.10 -25.65
C ASN A 6 7.84 49.60 -25.37
N PHE A 7 8.14 49.38 -24.08
CA PHE A 7 8.91 48.21 -23.66
C PHE A 7 8.08 47.37 -22.69
N CYS A 8 8.04 46.07 -22.99
CA CYS A 8 7.13 45.05 -22.51
C CYS A 8 7.11 44.89 -20.99
N ALA A 9 5.90 44.91 -20.43
CA ALA A 9 5.60 44.29 -19.14
C ALA A 9 5.83 42.78 -19.25
N ALA A 10 6.88 42.25 -18.63
CA ALA A 10 7.07 40.83 -18.45
C ALA A 10 6.14 40.34 -17.32
N LEU A 11 4.99 39.77 -17.69
CA LEU A 11 4.14 39.02 -16.77
C LEU A 11 4.87 37.73 -16.36
N LEU A 12 5.26 37.65 -15.09
CA LEU A 12 5.65 36.41 -14.41
C LEU A 12 4.41 35.50 -14.26
N LEU A 13 4.23 34.57 -15.19
CA LEU A 13 3.30 33.46 -15.05
C LEU A 13 3.86 32.45 -14.04
N LEU A 14 3.45 32.59 -12.77
CA LEU A 14 3.55 31.52 -11.76
C LEU A 14 2.59 30.39 -12.15
N ALA A 15 3.07 29.46 -12.98
CA ALA A 15 2.37 28.21 -13.27
C ALA A 15 2.46 27.30 -12.03
N SER A 16 1.48 27.42 -11.14
CA SER A 16 1.29 26.50 -10.02
C SER A 16 0.85 25.12 -10.55
N THR A 17 1.81 24.26 -10.87
CA THR A 17 1.53 22.84 -11.14
C THR A 17 1.14 22.17 -9.83
N VAL A 18 -0.16 22.13 -9.54
CA VAL A 18 -0.73 21.24 -8.54
C VAL A 18 -0.49 19.80 -9.01
N ILE A 19 0.48 19.12 -8.40
CA ILE A 19 0.68 17.68 -8.58
C ILE A 19 -0.52 17.01 -7.91
N ASN A 20 -1.53 16.68 -8.70
CA ASN A 20 -2.70 15.93 -8.26
C ASN A 20 -2.25 14.48 -8.03
N ALA A 21 -1.80 14.16 -6.82
CA ALA A 21 -1.53 12.78 -6.45
C ALA A 21 -2.86 11.99 -6.54
N PRO A 22 -2.92 10.89 -7.31
CA PRO A 22 -4.15 10.11 -7.41
C PRO A 22 -4.51 9.59 -6.01
N ALA A 23 -5.75 9.83 -5.59
CA ALA A 23 -6.31 9.13 -4.45
C ALA A 23 -6.31 7.63 -4.77
N LEU A 24 -5.81 6.80 -3.86
CA LEU A 24 -5.86 5.35 -4.01
C LEU A 24 -7.32 4.90 -3.86
N ALA A 25 -7.98 4.61 -4.98
CA ALA A 25 -9.30 3.96 -4.94
C ALA A 25 -9.16 2.49 -4.51
N ALA A 26 -10.28 1.84 -4.18
CA ALA A 26 -10.32 0.40 -4.01
C ALA A 26 -9.77 -0.30 -5.27
N ALA A 27 -9.18 -1.49 -5.07
CA ALA A 27 -8.64 -2.29 -6.16
C ALA A 27 -9.73 -2.59 -7.20
N LYS A 28 -9.40 -2.38 -8.49
CA LYS A 28 -10.34 -2.61 -9.62
C LYS A 28 -9.99 -3.83 -10.45
N HIS A 29 -8.80 -4.39 -10.25
CA HIS A 29 -8.29 -5.56 -10.93
C HIS A 29 -7.37 -6.32 -9.96
N ILE A 30 -7.15 -7.60 -10.26
CA ILE A 30 -6.18 -8.44 -9.56
C ILE A 30 -4.84 -8.30 -10.28
N GLU A 31 -3.78 -8.03 -9.52
CA GLU A 31 -2.41 -7.95 -10.01
C GLU A 31 -1.61 -9.22 -9.70
N ASN A 32 -0.58 -9.51 -10.48
CA ASN A 32 0.31 -10.65 -10.20
C ASN A 32 1.40 -10.28 -9.19
N PHE A 33 1.53 -11.10 -8.15
CA PHE A 33 2.67 -11.07 -7.23
C PHE A 33 3.62 -12.21 -7.60
N ASP A 34 4.90 -11.88 -7.78
CA ASP A 34 5.96 -12.83 -8.06
C ASP A 34 7.09 -12.70 -7.02
N ALA A 35 8.12 -13.54 -7.14
CA ALA A 35 9.25 -13.54 -6.21
C ALA A 35 10.03 -12.21 -6.17
N GLN A 36 9.89 -11.34 -7.18
CA GLN A 36 10.54 -10.04 -7.25
C GLN A 36 9.62 -8.90 -6.80
N SER A 37 8.30 -9.12 -6.73
CA SER A 37 7.31 -8.12 -6.30
C SER A 37 7.62 -7.56 -4.91
N TRP A 38 8.10 -8.39 -3.98
CA TRP A 38 8.45 -7.91 -2.64
C TRP A 38 9.62 -6.91 -2.65
N GLN A 39 10.68 -7.21 -3.40
CA GLN A 39 11.81 -6.29 -3.55
C GLN A 39 11.36 -4.96 -4.20
N ARG A 40 10.49 -5.04 -5.22
CA ARG A 40 9.89 -3.85 -5.84
C ARG A 40 9.05 -3.05 -4.86
N PHE A 41 8.24 -3.69 -4.02
CA PHE A 41 7.45 -2.98 -3.00
C PHE A 41 8.33 -2.24 -2.00
N GLN A 42 9.42 -2.86 -1.55
CA GLN A 42 10.34 -2.19 -0.65
C GLN A 42 10.96 -0.92 -1.24
N LYS A 43 11.15 -0.89 -2.56
CA LYS A 43 11.74 0.24 -3.29
C LYS A 43 10.73 1.30 -3.70
N ASP A 44 9.60 0.87 -4.27
CA ASP A 44 8.74 1.71 -5.10
C ASP A 44 7.36 1.98 -4.47
N LEU A 45 6.95 1.21 -3.45
CA LEU A 45 5.66 1.44 -2.81
C LEU A 45 5.68 2.76 -2.02
N PRO A 46 4.68 3.65 -2.18
CA PRO A 46 4.61 4.89 -1.41
C PRO A 46 4.67 4.62 0.10
N ARG A 47 5.46 5.40 0.84
CA ARG A 47 5.64 5.20 2.29
C ARG A 47 4.95 6.30 3.11
N PRO A 48 4.25 5.95 4.21
CA PRO A 48 4.10 4.60 4.75
C PRO A 48 3.13 3.76 3.89
N ALA A 49 3.21 2.43 3.99
CA ALA A 49 2.26 1.49 3.39
C ALA A 49 2.10 0.22 4.23
N ALA A 50 0.94 -0.43 4.10
CA ALA A 50 0.66 -1.72 4.71
C ALA A 50 0.47 -2.78 3.62
N VAL A 51 1.10 -3.94 3.79
CA VAL A 51 0.91 -5.12 2.93
C VAL A 51 0.42 -6.26 3.80
N VAL A 52 -0.73 -6.83 3.47
CA VAL A 52 -1.31 -7.99 4.15
C VAL A 52 -1.13 -9.21 3.27
N PHE A 53 -0.37 -10.18 3.74
CA PHE A 53 -0.31 -11.50 3.14
C PHE A 53 -1.41 -12.37 3.75
N SER A 54 -2.28 -12.89 2.90
CA SER A 54 -3.50 -13.64 3.24
C SER A 54 -3.53 -14.95 2.48
N THR A 55 -4.31 -15.89 3.00
CA THR A 55 -4.86 -17.01 2.22
C THR A 55 -6.37 -16.88 2.11
N THR A 56 -7.01 -17.63 1.22
CA THR A 56 -8.47 -17.61 1.02
C THR A 56 -9.23 -18.37 2.10
N ASP A 57 -8.58 -19.31 2.77
CA ASP A 57 -9.11 -20.08 3.91
C ASP A 57 -8.83 -19.42 5.29
N CYS A 58 -8.20 -18.26 5.31
CA CYS A 58 -7.79 -17.58 6.54
C CYS A 58 -8.95 -16.86 7.24
N SER A 59 -9.48 -17.46 8.30
CA SER A 59 -10.59 -16.90 9.10
C SER A 59 -10.29 -15.54 9.76
N HIS A 60 -9.02 -15.23 10.05
CA HIS A 60 -8.59 -13.99 10.71
C HIS A 60 -8.20 -12.86 9.74
N CYS A 61 -8.07 -13.18 8.45
CA CYS A 61 -7.63 -12.22 7.44
C CYS A 61 -8.65 -11.09 7.21
N PRO A 62 -9.97 -11.36 7.10
CA PRO A 62 -10.96 -10.31 6.96
C PRO A 62 -10.91 -9.25 8.07
N ALA A 63 -10.81 -9.67 9.34
CA ALA A 63 -10.75 -8.76 10.47
C ALA A 63 -9.47 -7.90 10.48
N THR A 64 -8.35 -8.45 10.00
CA THR A 64 -7.09 -7.72 9.89
C THR A 64 -7.13 -6.66 8.79
N ILE A 65 -7.67 -7.01 7.62
CA ILE A 65 -7.84 -6.10 6.49
C ILE A 65 -8.82 -4.96 6.85
N ALA A 66 -9.94 -5.29 7.49
CA ALA A 66 -10.91 -4.31 7.94
C ALA A 66 -10.31 -3.32 8.95
N ALA A 67 -9.56 -3.81 9.95
CA ALA A 67 -8.91 -2.95 10.95
C ALA A 67 -7.89 -1.99 10.33
N LEU A 68 -7.10 -2.46 9.36
CA LEU A 68 -6.17 -1.60 8.62
C LEU A 68 -6.93 -0.59 7.75
N GLY A 69 -7.98 -1.02 7.04
CA GLY A 69 -8.83 -0.13 6.26
C GLY A 69 -9.42 1.01 7.08
N GLU A 70 -9.99 0.68 8.24
CA GLU A 70 -10.56 1.64 9.19
C GLU A 70 -9.52 2.65 9.70
N GLN A 71 -8.30 2.20 10.01
CA GLN A 71 -7.22 3.09 10.45
C GLN A 71 -6.77 4.07 9.34
N LEU A 72 -6.94 3.69 8.07
CA LEU A 72 -6.41 4.42 6.92
C LEU A 72 -7.45 5.26 6.17
N LYS A 73 -8.76 4.98 6.31
CA LYS A 73 -9.84 5.56 5.49
C LYS A 73 -9.85 7.10 5.40
N ASN A 74 -9.44 7.79 6.47
CA ASN A 74 -9.48 9.26 6.56
C ASN A 74 -8.09 9.91 6.53
N ARG A 75 -7.03 9.13 6.26
CA ARG A 75 -5.65 9.64 6.27
C ARG A 75 -5.35 10.44 5.00
N LYS A 76 -4.64 11.56 5.18
CA LYS A 76 -4.10 12.40 4.10
C LYS A 76 -2.61 12.66 4.35
N PRO A 77 -1.70 12.41 3.37
CA PRO A 77 -1.97 11.73 2.10
C PRO A 77 -2.45 10.29 2.35
N GLN A 78 -3.13 9.72 1.35
CA GLN A 78 -3.64 8.37 1.46
C GLN A 78 -2.50 7.35 1.55
N VAL A 79 -2.65 6.40 2.48
CA VAL A 79 -1.67 5.35 2.75
C VAL A 79 -2.11 4.08 2.02
N PRO A 80 -1.26 3.47 1.16
CA PRO A 80 -1.62 2.23 0.49
C PRO A 80 -1.88 1.09 1.47
N LEU A 81 -3.01 0.41 1.28
CA LEU A 81 -3.29 -0.91 1.82
C LEU A 81 -3.26 -1.90 0.67
N VAL A 82 -2.24 -2.76 0.65
CA VAL A 82 -2.08 -3.81 -0.36
C VAL A 82 -2.45 -5.14 0.28
N VAL A 83 -3.21 -5.97 -0.44
CA VAL A 83 -3.47 -7.35 -0.03
C VAL A 83 -2.86 -8.29 -1.07
N VAL A 84 -2.11 -9.29 -0.60
CA VAL A 84 -1.53 -10.36 -1.42
C VAL A 84 -2.16 -11.68 -0.98
N VAL A 85 -2.96 -12.29 -1.85
CA VAL A 85 -3.59 -13.59 -1.65
C VAL A 85 -2.64 -14.67 -2.18
N MET A 86 -2.15 -15.52 -1.29
CA MET A 86 -1.04 -16.44 -1.58
C MET A 86 -1.47 -17.71 -2.31
N ASP A 87 -2.76 -18.03 -2.27
CA ASP A 87 -3.43 -19.24 -2.78
C ASP A 87 -4.59 -18.87 -3.75
N GLY A 88 -4.52 -17.67 -4.33
CA GLY A 88 -5.60 -17.08 -5.14
C GLY A 88 -5.48 -17.30 -6.65
N GLU A 89 -4.49 -18.07 -7.12
CA GLU A 89 -4.17 -18.21 -8.56
C GLU A 89 -5.38 -18.65 -9.41
N ASP A 90 -6.25 -19.50 -8.86
CA ASP A 90 -7.42 -20.06 -9.54
C ASP A 90 -8.75 -19.41 -9.06
N GLN A 91 -8.69 -18.26 -8.41
CA GLN A 91 -9.84 -17.57 -7.82
C GLN A 91 -10.04 -16.18 -8.47
N PRO A 92 -10.69 -16.11 -9.65
CA PRO A 92 -10.87 -14.84 -10.36
C PRO A 92 -11.83 -13.88 -9.66
N ASP A 93 -12.71 -14.41 -8.80
CA ASP A 93 -13.77 -13.66 -8.13
C ASP A 93 -13.32 -12.97 -6.83
N LEU A 94 -12.03 -13.01 -6.49
CA LEU A 94 -11.51 -12.37 -5.27
C LEU A 94 -11.87 -10.89 -5.17
N LEU A 95 -12.04 -10.16 -6.27
CA LEU A 95 -12.49 -8.75 -6.21
C LEU A 95 -13.91 -8.57 -5.68
N GLN A 96 -14.75 -9.61 -5.77
CA GLN A 96 -16.14 -9.57 -5.31
C GLN A 96 -16.27 -9.88 -3.82
N GLU A 97 -15.21 -10.42 -3.20
CA GLU A 97 -15.20 -10.73 -1.78
C GLU A 97 -15.13 -9.43 -0.95
N PRO A 98 -16.16 -9.13 -0.12
CA PRO A 98 -16.30 -7.82 0.50
C PRO A 98 -15.12 -7.42 1.40
N HIS A 99 -14.44 -8.39 2.01
CA HIS A 99 -13.32 -8.12 2.91
C HIS A 99 -12.06 -7.62 2.20
N TYR A 100 -11.94 -7.73 0.88
CA TYR A 100 -10.85 -7.11 0.13
C TYR A 100 -11.15 -5.68 -0.31
N SER A 101 -12.39 -5.19 -0.18
CA SER A 101 -12.76 -3.82 -0.57
C SER A 101 -11.93 -2.69 0.07
N PRO A 102 -11.35 -2.81 1.29
CA PRO A 102 -10.46 -1.79 1.82
C PRO A 102 -9.09 -1.74 1.13
N ALA A 103 -8.72 -2.79 0.39
CA ALA A 103 -7.44 -2.84 -0.31
C ALA A 103 -7.44 -1.85 -1.48
N SER A 104 -6.44 -0.99 -1.50
CA SER A 104 -6.15 -0.13 -2.64
C SER A 104 -5.55 -0.88 -3.83
N ARG A 105 -4.91 -2.02 -3.56
CA ARG A 105 -4.38 -2.95 -4.56
C ARG A 105 -4.56 -4.37 -4.06
N LEU A 106 -5.00 -5.25 -4.94
CA LEU A 106 -5.21 -6.66 -4.65
C LEU A 106 -4.32 -7.48 -5.59
N PHE A 107 -3.54 -8.36 -5.00
CA PHE A 107 -2.59 -9.21 -5.71
C PHE A 107 -2.89 -10.68 -5.45
N VAL A 108 -2.60 -11.52 -6.45
CA VAL A 108 -2.49 -12.97 -6.28
C VAL A 108 -1.05 -13.40 -6.50
N PHE A 109 -0.53 -14.23 -5.61
CA PHE A 109 0.74 -14.88 -5.84
C PHE A 109 0.57 -16.13 -6.71
N LYS A 110 1.50 -16.31 -7.64
CA LYS A 110 1.60 -17.51 -8.47
C LYS A 110 2.93 -18.20 -8.17
N GLY A 111 2.87 -19.44 -7.69
CA GLY A 111 4.05 -20.26 -7.41
C GLY A 111 4.09 -20.86 -6.01
N GLN A 112 5.30 -21.20 -5.54
CA GLN A 112 5.48 -21.91 -4.26
C GLN A 112 5.43 -20.95 -3.07
N ALA A 113 4.42 -21.12 -2.20
CA ALA A 113 4.21 -20.26 -1.03
C ALA A 113 5.43 -20.15 -0.11
N THR A 114 6.21 -21.23 0.05
CA THR A 114 7.43 -21.24 0.87
C THR A 114 8.53 -20.34 0.30
N ALA A 115 8.67 -20.28 -1.04
CA ALA A 115 9.62 -19.39 -1.70
C ALA A 115 9.22 -17.92 -1.50
N LEU A 116 7.92 -17.62 -1.61
CA LEU A 116 7.39 -16.30 -1.30
C LEU A 116 7.69 -15.92 0.14
N GLN A 117 7.36 -16.79 1.09
CA GLN A 117 7.58 -16.55 2.52
C GLN A 117 9.04 -16.24 2.82
N TYR A 118 9.97 -17.05 2.31
CA TYR A 118 11.41 -16.85 2.48
C TYR A 118 11.88 -15.52 1.89
N SER A 119 11.37 -15.13 0.71
CA SER A 119 11.71 -13.84 0.08
C SER A 119 11.24 -12.63 0.88
N ILE A 120 10.14 -12.76 1.62
CA ILE A 120 9.55 -11.69 2.44
C ILE A 120 10.26 -11.59 3.78
N ASN A 121 10.31 -12.72 4.51
CA ASN A 121 10.96 -12.85 5.79
C ASN A 121 11.31 -14.33 6.03
N PRO A 122 12.61 -14.70 6.06
CA PRO A 122 13.05 -16.07 6.32
C PRO A 122 12.55 -16.68 7.64
N ASN A 123 12.16 -15.83 8.61
CA ASN A 123 11.62 -16.28 9.89
C ASN A 123 10.10 -16.55 9.85
N TRP A 124 9.41 -16.17 8.78
CA TRP A 124 7.97 -16.37 8.65
C TRP A 124 7.67 -17.84 8.35
N ARG A 125 6.77 -18.42 9.15
CA ARG A 125 6.38 -19.84 9.08
C ARG A 125 5.10 -20.08 8.27
N GLY A 126 4.70 -19.12 7.43
CA GLY A 126 3.50 -19.21 6.60
C GLY A 126 2.17 -18.95 7.30
N ILE A 127 2.18 -18.59 8.58
CA ILE A 127 0.96 -18.27 9.33
C ILE A 127 0.38 -16.94 8.80
N THR A 128 -0.89 -16.95 8.40
CA THR A 128 -1.66 -15.79 7.93
C THR A 128 -2.69 -15.33 8.98
N PRO A 129 -3.09 -14.05 9.00
CA PRO A 129 -2.55 -12.95 8.19
C PRO A 129 -1.15 -12.56 8.65
N TYR A 130 -0.28 -12.23 7.71
CA TYR A 130 1.05 -11.68 7.99
C TYR A 130 1.13 -10.27 7.44
N VAL A 131 1.40 -9.30 8.29
CA VAL A 131 1.33 -7.88 7.94
C VAL A 131 2.72 -7.29 7.89
N ALA A 132 3.07 -6.66 6.78
CA ALA A 132 4.26 -5.83 6.65
C ALA A 132 3.86 -4.36 6.69
N LEU A 133 4.35 -3.65 7.71
CA LEU A 133 4.19 -2.22 7.88
C LEU A 133 5.47 -1.53 7.38
N LEU A 134 5.41 -0.99 6.17
CA LEU A 134 6.49 -0.22 5.56
C LEU A 134 6.43 1.20 6.13
N THR A 135 7.46 1.57 6.86
CA THR A 135 7.57 2.86 7.56
C THR A 135 8.12 3.94 6.62
N LYS A 136 8.02 5.22 7.03
CA LYS A 136 8.56 6.36 6.27
C LYS A 136 10.09 6.40 6.22
N ASN A 137 10.78 5.83 7.21
CA ASN A 137 12.25 5.79 7.29
C ASN A 137 12.88 4.65 6.46
N GLY A 138 12.07 3.86 5.75
CA GLY A 138 12.56 2.76 4.88
C GLY A 138 12.52 1.39 5.55
N GLU A 139 12.33 1.32 6.86
CA GLU A 139 12.19 0.05 7.59
C GLU A 139 10.89 -0.68 7.22
N THR A 140 10.85 -1.97 7.56
CA THR A 140 9.63 -2.78 7.48
C THR A 140 9.46 -3.48 8.81
N LYS A 141 8.34 -3.23 9.48
CA LYS A 141 7.94 -3.98 10.68
C LYS A 141 6.97 -5.08 10.28
N PHE A 142 7.30 -6.32 10.61
CA PHE A 142 6.39 -7.44 10.43
C PHE A 142 5.57 -7.71 11.68
N VAL A 143 4.29 -8.01 11.49
CA VAL A 143 3.35 -8.38 12.54
C VAL A 143 2.63 -9.65 12.12
N LEU A 144 2.56 -10.63 13.02
CA LEU A 144 1.71 -11.79 12.83
C LEU A 144 0.31 -11.48 13.36
N GLY A 145 -0.71 -11.62 12.52
CA GLY A 145 -2.08 -11.29 12.87
C GLY A 145 -2.40 -9.80 12.71
N LYS A 146 -3.42 -9.35 13.44
CA LYS A 146 -3.90 -7.97 13.43
C LYS A 146 -2.96 -7.08 14.26
N PRO A 147 -2.35 -6.02 13.68
CA PRO A 147 -1.61 -5.04 14.47
C PRO A 147 -2.46 -4.40 15.56
N SER A 148 -1.85 -4.14 16.71
CA SER A 148 -2.47 -3.36 17.78
C SER A 148 -2.61 -1.89 17.39
N ALA A 149 -3.53 -1.15 18.03
CA ALA A 149 -3.70 0.28 17.78
C ALA A 149 -2.39 1.06 18.01
N GLN A 150 -1.66 0.74 19.08
CA GLN A 150 -0.38 1.36 19.39
C GLN A 150 0.67 1.10 18.29
N GLU A 151 0.72 -0.10 17.72
CA GLU A 151 1.64 -0.39 16.63
C GLU A 151 1.30 0.39 15.36
N LEU A 152 0.01 0.55 15.06
CA LEU A 152 -0.45 1.35 13.93
C LEU A 152 -0.14 2.83 14.14
N ASP A 153 -0.36 3.36 15.35
CA ASP A 153 -0.05 4.75 15.68
C ASP A 153 1.45 5.03 15.60
N ASN A 154 2.28 4.12 16.13
CA ASN A 154 3.74 4.21 16.03
C ASN A 154 4.19 4.17 14.57
N TRP A 155 3.70 3.21 13.78
CA TRP A 155 4.01 3.09 12.36
C TRP A 155 3.66 4.35 11.56
N LEU A 156 2.49 4.94 11.81
CA LEU A 156 2.04 6.17 11.13
C LEU A 156 2.76 7.43 11.63
N GLY A 157 3.19 7.44 12.90
CA GLY A 157 3.89 8.54 13.55
C GLY A 157 5.39 8.60 13.22
N GLN A 158 6.01 7.47 12.92
CA GLN A 158 7.43 7.39 12.57
C GLN A 158 7.74 8.24 11.33
N GLY A 159 8.71 9.17 11.48
CA GLY A 159 9.07 10.17 10.47
C GLY A 159 8.59 11.60 10.78
N LYS A 160 7.84 11.84 11.87
CA LYS A 160 7.78 13.18 12.47
C LYS A 160 9.10 13.42 13.20
N LYS A 161 9.91 14.36 12.70
CA LYS A 161 11.01 14.93 13.50
C LYS A 161 10.38 15.59 14.75
N PRO A 162 10.94 15.40 15.96
CA PRO A 162 10.49 16.15 17.13
C PRO A 162 10.61 17.67 16.91
#